data_AF-A0A927VD92-F1
#
_entry.id   AF-A0A927VD92-F1
#
_cell.length_a   1.000
_cell.length_b   1.000
_cell.length_c   1.000
_cell.angle_alpha   90.00
_cell.angle_beta   90.00
_cell.angle_gamma   90.00
#
_symmetry.space_group_name_H-M   'P 1'
#
loop_
_entity.id
_entity.type
_entity.pdbx_description
1 polymer ?
#
loop_
_entity_poly.entity_id
_entity_poly.type
_entity_poly.pdbx_seq_one_letter_code
_entity_poly.pdbx_strand_id
1 'polypeptide(L)'
;MKRQDYLTWDEYFMGIALLAAQRSKDNNTQVGACIVNDENKILSIGYNGMPTGCDDDIMPWERSGDPLNTKYFYVCHAELNAILNYGGGSLKGARVYVTLFPCNECTKAIIQSGIKEIIYLSDKYANTDSTIASKRMFDLTGVKYRAYEPGGKDINLSL
;
A
#
# COMPACT_ATOMS: atom_id res chain seq x y z
N MET A 1 -27.14 -12.24 -21.19
CA MET A 1 -26.66 -13.13 -20.10
C MET A 1 -25.37 -12.52 -19.53
N LYS A 2 -25.19 -12.50 -18.21
CA LYS A 2 -24.01 -11.89 -17.56
C LYS A 2 -22.84 -12.90 -17.53
N ARG A 3 -21.63 -12.44 -17.84
CA ARG A 3 -20.37 -13.20 -17.69
C ARG A 3 -20.21 -13.68 -16.23
N GLN A 4 -19.66 -14.87 -16.00
CA GLN A 4 -19.50 -15.45 -14.65
C GLN A 4 -18.05 -15.45 -14.15
N ASP A 5 -17.08 -15.36 -15.04
CA ASP A 5 -15.64 -15.41 -14.76
C ASP A 5 -14.99 -14.02 -14.64
N TYR A 6 -15.77 -12.96 -14.41
CA TYR A 6 -15.26 -11.61 -14.16
C TYR A 6 -14.65 -11.48 -12.75
N LEU A 7 -13.76 -10.51 -12.55
CA LEU A 7 -13.11 -10.27 -11.27
C LEU A 7 -14.11 -9.73 -10.23
N THR A 8 -13.97 -10.20 -8.99
CA THR A 8 -14.57 -9.54 -7.83
C THR A 8 -13.88 -8.20 -7.58
N TRP A 9 -14.49 -7.36 -6.74
CA TRP A 9 -13.89 -6.07 -6.35
C TRP A 9 -12.57 -6.24 -5.61
N ASP A 10 -12.51 -7.19 -4.68
CA ASP A 10 -11.29 -7.49 -3.92
C ASP A 10 -10.15 -7.95 -4.84
N GLU A 11 -10.42 -8.86 -5.79
CA GLU A 11 -9.46 -9.29 -6.80
C GLU A 11 -8.99 -8.12 -7.67
N TYR A 12 -9.91 -7.27 -8.12
CA TYR A 12 -9.59 -6.12 -8.94
C TYR A 12 -8.69 -5.12 -8.21
N PHE A 13 -9.05 -4.70 -6.99
CA PHE A 13 -8.30 -3.68 -6.27
C PHE A 13 -6.95 -4.18 -5.75
N MET A 14 -6.87 -5.44 -5.29
CA MET A 14 -5.58 -6.04 -4.96
C MET A 14 -4.72 -6.24 -6.21
N GLY A 15 -5.33 -6.59 -7.35
CA GLY A 15 -4.65 -6.66 -8.66
C GLY A 15 -4.06 -5.31 -9.08
N ILE A 16 -4.78 -4.20 -8.87
CA ILE A 16 -4.26 -2.85 -9.10
C ILE A 16 -3.10 -2.52 -8.16
N ALA A 17 -3.19 -2.87 -6.87
CA ALA A 17 -2.08 -2.67 -5.93
C ALA A 17 -0.82 -3.49 -6.34
N LEU A 18 -1.00 -4.74 -6.76
CA LEU A 18 0.08 -5.58 -7.29
C LEU A 18 0.71 -5.00 -8.56
N LEU A 19 -0.11 -4.51 -9.49
CA LEU A 19 0.38 -3.86 -10.71
C LEU A 19 1.10 -2.54 -10.40
N ALA A 20 0.60 -1.76 -9.44
CA ALA A 20 1.25 -0.53 -8.98
C ALA A 20 2.64 -0.83 -8.39
N ALA A 21 2.79 -1.92 -7.63
CA ALA A 21 4.08 -2.34 -7.09
C ALA A 21 5.16 -2.53 -8.18
N GLN A 22 4.78 -2.94 -9.40
CA GLN A 22 5.70 -3.10 -10.54
C GLN A 22 6.34 -1.77 -11.01
N ARG A 23 5.86 -0.62 -10.53
CA ARG A 23 6.48 0.69 -10.78
C ARG A 23 7.61 1.05 -9.81
N SER A 24 7.72 0.35 -8.68
CA SER A 24 8.80 0.57 -7.71
C SER A 24 10.15 0.22 -8.32
N LYS A 25 11.14 1.10 -8.15
CA LYS A 25 12.54 0.85 -8.53
C LYS A 25 13.36 0.17 -7.42
N ASP A 26 12.77 0.00 -6.23
CA ASP A 26 13.39 -0.75 -5.14
C ASP A 26 13.65 -2.19 -5.59
N ASN A 27 14.90 -2.64 -5.57
CA ASN A 27 15.30 -3.99 -5.99
C ASN A 27 15.07 -5.07 -4.92
N ASN A 28 14.71 -4.69 -3.69
CA ASN A 28 14.54 -5.60 -2.57
C ASN A 28 13.07 -5.87 -2.24
N THR A 29 12.24 -4.83 -2.27
CA THR A 29 10.84 -4.95 -1.87
C THR A 29 9.99 -3.95 -2.62
N GLN A 30 9.07 -4.47 -3.42
CA GLN A 30 8.11 -3.69 -4.18
C GLN A 30 6.74 -3.78 -3.52
N VAL A 31 6.23 -2.66 -3.04
CA VAL A 31 4.93 -2.51 -2.39
C VAL A 31 4.06 -1.60 -3.24
N GLY A 32 2.79 -1.95 -3.36
CA GLY A 32 1.79 -1.11 -3.99
C GLY A 32 0.55 -0.98 -3.09
N ALA A 33 -0.14 0.14 -3.25
CA ALA A 33 -1.34 0.49 -2.51
C ALA A 33 -2.40 1.07 -3.46
N CYS A 34 -3.66 0.72 -3.23
CA CYS A 34 -4.82 1.21 -3.96
C CYS A 34 -5.90 1.64 -2.96
N ILE A 35 -6.24 2.93 -2.95
CA ILE A 35 -7.25 3.50 -2.07
C ILE A 35 -8.56 3.64 -2.84
N VAL A 36 -9.64 3.13 -2.26
CA VAL A 36 -10.97 3.13 -2.89
C VAL A 36 -12.04 3.61 -1.93
N ASN A 37 -13.06 4.28 -2.44
CA ASN A 37 -14.21 4.69 -1.63
C ASN A 37 -15.23 3.55 -1.44
N ASP A 38 -16.27 3.84 -0.69
CA ASP A 38 -17.43 2.98 -0.43
C ASP A 38 -18.22 2.61 -1.69
N GLU A 39 -18.22 3.48 -2.70
CA GLU A 39 -18.81 3.23 -4.02
C GLU A 39 -17.93 2.38 -4.96
N ASN A 40 -16.83 1.80 -4.49
CA ASN A 40 -15.87 1.03 -5.30
C ASN A 40 -15.17 1.85 -6.40
N LYS A 41 -14.98 3.16 -6.18
CA LYS A 41 -14.19 4.02 -7.08
C LYS A 41 -12.77 4.13 -6.56
N ILE A 42 -11.79 3.94 -7.43
CA ILE A 42 -10.37 4.19 -7.12
C ILE A 42 -10.21 5.71 -6.92
N LEU A 43 -9.74 6.07 -5.73
CA LEU A 43 -9.43 7.46 -5.37
C LEU A 43 -7.97 7.78 -5.67
N SER A 44 -7.07 6.86 -5.35
CA SER A 44 -5.63 7.06 -5.51
C SER A 44 -4.87 5.73 -5.50
N ILE A 45 -3.66 5.76 -6.05
CA ILE A 45 -2.74 4.62 -6.15
C ILE A 45 -1.35 5.09 -5.74
N GLY A 46 -0.58 4.22 -5.10
CA GLY A 46 0.81 4.47 -4.73
C GLY A 46 1.67 3.22 -4.82
N TYR A 47 2.97 3.44 -4.92
CA TYR A 47 4.03 2.43 -4.81
C TYR A 47 5.21 3.03 -4.06
N ASN A 48 6.09 2.20 -3.49
CA ASN A 48 7.26 2.73 -2.78
C ASN A 48 8.31 3.28 -3.75
N GLY A 49 8.87 4.44 -3.43
CA GLY A 49 9.81 5.17 -4.29
C GLY A 49 10.39 6.39 -3.60
N MET A 50 11.38 7.03 -4.22
CA MET A 50 11.93 8.28 -3.69
C MET A 50 10.90 9.43 -3.79
N PRO A 51 11.07 10.52 -3.02
CA PRO A 51 10.19 11.67 -3.10
C PRO A 51 10.20 12.30 -4.50
N THR A 52 9.12 12.97 -4.87
CA THR A 52 9.02 13.63 -6.18
C THR A 52 10.16 14.62 -6.38
N GLY A 53 10.89 14.46 -7.49
CA GLY A 53 12.03 15.31 -7.85
C GLY A 53 13.38 14.82 -7.32
N CYS A 54 13.42 13.80 -6.48
CA CYS A 54 14.66 13.10 -6.15
C CYS A 54 15.02 12.12 -7.28
N ASP A 55 16.25 12.19 -7.77
CA ASP A 55 16.74 11.29 -8.82
C ASP A 55 17.04 9.90 -8.24
N ASP A 56 16.23 8.92 -8.61
CA ASP A 56 16.38 7.53 -8.15
C ASP A 56 17.75 6.91 -8.53
N ASP A 57 18.44 7.44 -9.54
CA ASP A 57 19.77 6.94 -9.95
C ASP A 57 20.90 7.50 -9.07
N ILE A 58 20.62 8.56 -8.31
CA ILE A 58 21.56 9.19 -7.35
C ILE A 58 21.25 8.74 -5.92
N MET A 59 19.98 8.54 -5.59
CA MET A 59 19.55 8.20 -4.23
C MET A 59 19.94 6.78 -3.82
N PRO A 60 20.24 6.54 -2.53
CA PRO A 60 20.67 5.23 -2.06
C PRO A 60 19.50 4.24 -1.99
N TRP A 61 19.69 3.05 -2.56
CA TRP A 61 18.74 1.93 -2.46
C TRP A 61 19.18 0.85 -1.46
N GLU A 62 20.39 0.97 -0.92
CA GLU A 62 20.99 -0.02 -0.04
C GLU A 62 20.28 -0.13 1.32
N ARG A 63 20.35 -1.33 1.90
CA ARG A 63 19.69 -1.69 3.18
C ARG A 63 20.64 -1.70 4.38
N SER A 64 21.94 -1.60 4.15
CA SER A 64 22.97 -1.63 5.20
C SER A 64 24.08 -0.65 4.87
N GLY A 65 24.69 -0.08 5.90
CA GLY A 65 25.71 0.95 5.78
C GLY A 65 25.40 2.12 6.70
N ASP A 66 26.09 3.24 6.46
CA ASP A 66 25.78 4.50 7.14
C ASP A 66 24.33 4.92 6.83
N PRO A 67 23.55 5.42 7.81
CA PRO A 67 22.15 5.76 7.60
C PRO A 67 21.87 6.65 6.39
N LEU A 68 22.74 7.62 6.08
CA LEU A 68 22.59 8.52 4.93
C LEU A 68 22.89 7.86 3.58
N ASN A 69 23.53 6.68 3.59
CA ASN A 69 23.79 5.85 2.42
C ASN A 69 22.82 4.67 2.32
N THR A 70 21.77 4.65 3.14
CA THR A 70 20.68 3.67 3.04
C THR A 70 19.38 4.31 2.60
N LYS A 71 18.47 3.53 2.04
CA LYS A 71 17.19 4.04 1.56
C LYS A 71 16.25 4.55 2.65
N TYR A 72 16.44 4.14 3.91
CA TYR A 72 15.39 4.23 4.95
C TYR A 72 14.96 5.66 5.32
N PHE A 73 15.83 6.66 5.15
CA PHE A 73 15.45 8.07 5.37
C PHE A 73 14.77 8.73 4.18
N TYR A 74 14.87 8.13 3.00
CA TYR A 74 14.47 8.77 1.75
C TYR A 74 13.25 8.12 1.13
N VAL A 75 13.13 6.80 1.23
CA VAL A 75 12.05 6.06 0.58
C VAL A 75 10.69 6.41 1.18
N CYS A 76 9.77 6.83 0.33
CA CYS A 76 8.36 6.93 0.66
C CYS A 76 7.70 5.57 0.44
N HIS A 77 6.92 5.12 1.42
CA HIS A 77 6.16 3.89 1.33
C HIS A 77 4.94 4.03 0.40
N ALA A 78 4.42 2.90 -0.08
CA ALA A 78 3.31 2.88 -1.04
C ALA A 78 2.04 3.52 -0.48
N GLU A 79 1.74 3.27 0.79
CA GLU A 79 0.56 3.79 1.48
C GLU A 79 0.65 5.31 1.64
N LEU A 80 1.84 5.82 2.01
CA LEU A 80 2.10 7.24 2.13
C LEU A 80 1.95 7.92 0.77
N ASN A 81 2.57 7.37 -0.28
CA ASN A 81 2.43 7.89 -1.63
C ASN A 81 0.98 7.84 -2.11
N ALA A 82 0.23 6.77 -1.84
CA ALA A 82 -1.19 6.69 -2.22
C ALA A 82 -2.02 7.79 -1.53
N ILE A 83 -1.78 8.08 -0.26
CA ILE A 83 -2.44 9.17 0.47
C ILE A 83 -2.05 10.53 -0.13
N LEU A 84 -0.75 10.77 -0.36
CA LEU A 84 -0.24 12.06 -0.84
C LEU A 84 -0.58 12.33 -2.32
N ASN A 85 -0.73 11.28 -3.13
CA ASN A 85 -1.13 11.39 -4.53
C ASN A 85 -2.61 11.79 -4.69
N TYR A 86 -3.41 11.69 -3.62
CA TYR A 86 -4.82 12.04 -3.70
C TYR A 86 -5.01 13.56 -3.78
N GLY A 87 -5.25 14.04 -5.00
CA GLY A 87 -5.27 15.47 -5.33
C GLY A 87 -6.51 16.27 -4.92
N GLY A 88 -7.50 15.68 -4.23
CA GLY A 88 -8.62 16.47 -3.69
C GLY A 88 -9.82 15.68 -3.22
N GLY A 89 -10.54 16.23 -2.24
CA GLY A 89 -11.70 15.61 -1.61
C GLY A 89 -11.36 15.07 -0.22
N SER A 90 -11.90 13.91 0.12
CA SER A 90 -11.70 13.28 1.43
C SER A 90 -11.46 11.78 1.25
N LEU A 91 -10.47 11.26 1.98
CA LEU A 91 -10.25 9.81 2.12
C LEU A 91 -11.06 9.22 3.29
N LYS A 92 -11.89 10.02 3.97
CA LYS A 92 -12.67 9.59 5.13
C LYS A 92 -13.64 8.48 4.73
N GLY A 93 -13.58 7.35 5.43
CA GLY A 93 -14.41 6.18 5.16
C GLY A 93 -13.91 5.29 4.03
N ALA A 94 -12.84 5.70 3.32
CA ALA A 94 -12.22 4.86 2.30
C ALA A 94 -11.57 3.61 2.90
N ARG A 95 -11.20 2.68 2.02
CA ARG A 95 -10.40 1.50 2.34
C ARG A 95 -9.18 1.44 1.45
N VAL A 96 -8.10 0.83 1.95
CA VAL A 96 -6.84 0.67 1.23
C VAL A 96 -6.51 -0.80 1.05
N TYR A 97 -6.25 -1.19 -0.19
CA TYR A 97 -5.66 -2.48 -0.55
C TYR A 97 -4.15 -2.29 -0.65
N VAL A 98 -3.37 -3.10 0.06
CA VAL A 98 -1.91 -2.97 0.11
C VAL A 98 -1.23 -4.33 0.01
N THR A 99 -0.11 -4.42 -0.71
CA THR A 99 0.57 -5.71 -0.92
C THR A 99 1.37 -6.18 0.30
N LEU A 100 1.63 -5.31 1.28
CA LEU A 100 2.31 -5.60 2.53
C LEU A 100 1.66 -4.84 3.69
N PHE A 101 1.54 -5.48 4.86
CA PHE A 101 0.95 -4.86 6.04
C PHE A 101 1.66 -3.55 6.43
N PRO A 102 0.92 -2.46 6.71
CA PRO A 102 1.51 -1.15 6.88
C PRO A 102 2.34 -1.02 8.15
N CYS A 103 3.48 -0.32 8.03
CA CYS A 103 4.31 0.04 9.17
C CYS A 103 3.59 1.04 10.10
N ASN A 104 4.15 1.28 11.28
CA ASN A 104 3.58 2.21 12.25
C ASN A 104 3.45 3.66 11.71
N GLU A 105 4.40 4.15 10.90
CA GLU A 105 4.31 5.50 10.34
C GLU A 105 3.21 5.62 9.27
N CYS A 106 3.11 4.64 8.37
CA CYS A 106 2.01 4.57 7.40
C CYS A 106 0.65 4.45 8.09
N THR A 107 0.60 3.71 9.20
CA THR A 107 -0.60 3.57 10.02
C THR A 107 -1.07 4.90 10.60
N LYS A 108 -0.17 5.74 11.10
CA LYS A 108 -0.52 7.09 11.54
C LYS A 108 -1.15 7.89 10.40
N ALA A 109 -0.56 7.85 9.20
CA ALA A 109 -1.10 8.55 8.02
C ALA A 109 -2.47 8.01 7.60
N ILE A 110 -2.65 6.69 7.58
CA ILE A 110 -3.93 6.02 7.29
C ILE A 110 -5.02 6.46 8.27
N ILE A 111 -4.72 6.44 9.58
CA ILE A 111 -5.67 6.87 10.62
C ILE A 111 -6.03 8.35 10.45
N GLN A 112 -5.02 9.21 10.30
CA GLN A 112 -5.21 10.66 10.20
C GLN A 112 -5.93 11.08 8.90
N SER A 113 -5.76 10.33 7.80
CA SER A 113 -6.49 10.56 6.55
C SER A 113 -7.96 10.13 6.62
N GLY A 114 -8.37 9.40 7.67
CA GLY A 114 -9.74 8.97 7.89
C GLY A 114 -10.12 7.66 7.20
N ILE A 115 -9.16 6.93 6.63
CA ILE A 115 -9.36 5.58 6.07
C ILE A 115 -9.81 4.63 7.19
N LYS A 116 -10.76 3.73 6.89
CA LYS A 116 -11.43 2.87 7.88
C LYS A 116 -11.18 1.38 7.74
N GLU A 117 -10.59 0.94 6.64
CA GLU A 117 -10.28 -0.48 6.43
C GLU A 117 -8.98 -0.66 5.63
N ILE A 118 -8.16 -1.63 6.06
CA ILE A 118 -6.97 -2.09 5.38
C ILE A 118 -7.19 -3.54 4.94
N ILE A 119 -6.94 -3.82 3.67
CA ILE A 119 -6.94 -5.16 3.10
C ILE A 119 -5.52 -5.45 2.63
N TYR A 120 -4.81 -6.34 3.33
CA TYR A 120 -3.39 -6.57 3.08
C TYR A 120 -3.12 -7.96 2.50
N LEU A 121 -2.20 -8.05 1.53
CA LEU A 121 -1.83 -9.34 0.93
C LEU A 121 -0.87 -10.16 1.80
N SER A 122 0.11 -9.50 2.43
CA SER A 122 1.16 -10.17 3.21
C SER A 122 1.38 -9.50 4.55
N ASP A 123 1.61 -10.30 5.59
CA ASP A 123 2.04 -9.84 6.92
C ASP A 123 3.34 -10.54 7.34
N LYS A 124 4.30 -10.64 6.40
CA LYS A 124 5.58 -11.34 6.62
C LYS A 124 6.44 -10.74 7.74
N TYR A 125 6.13 -9.52 8.20
CA TYR A 125 6.82 -8.82 9.28
C TYR A 125 5.95 -8.66 10.54
N ALA A 126 4.97 -9.55 10.73
CA ALA A 126 3.99 -9.51 11.83
C ALA A 126 4.58 -9.28 13.23
N ASN A 127 5.78 -9.81 13.47
CA ASN A 127 6.43 -9.82 14.79
C ASN A 127 7.42 -8.66 15.01
N THR A 128 7.54 -7.72 14.05
CA THR A 128 8.39 -6.54 14.24
C THR A 128 7.68 -5.51 15.11
N ASP A 129 8.45 -4.72 15.88
CA ASP A 129 7.90 -3.68 16.75
C ASP A 129 7.05 -2.66 15.96
N SER A 130 7.45 -2.35 14.72
CA SER A 130 6.70 -1.47 13.83
C SER A 130 5.31 -2.04 13.51
N THR A 131 5.22 -3.33 13.14
CA THR A 131 3.94 -3.98 12.84
C THR A 131 3.09 -4.18 14.09
N ILE A 132 3.69 -4.49 15.23
CA ILE A 132 2.98 -4.61 16.51
C ILE A 132 2.38 -3.26 16.92
N ALA A 133 3.15 -2.18 16.81
CA ALA A 133 2.66 -0.82 17.08
C ALA A 133 1.56 -0.41 16.11
N SER A 134 1.69 -0.76 14.83
CA SER A 134 0.66 -0.58 13.80
C SER A 134 -0.67 -1.24 14.18
N LYS A 135 -0.68 -2.54 14.49
CA LYS A 135 -1.88 -3.28 14.94
C LYS A 135 -2.50 -2.66 16.18
N ARG A 136 -1.69 -2.32 17.20
CA ARG A 136 -2.17 -1.64 18.42
C ARG A 136 -2.89 -0.32 18.09
N MET A 137 -2.36 0.49 17.18
CA MET A 137 -3.02 1.75 16.79
C MET A 137 -4.34 1.51 16.04
N PHE A 138 -4.40 0.51 15.16
CA PHE A 138 -5.64 0.14 14.50
C PHE A 138 -6.69 -0.35 15.50
N ASP A 139 -6.32 -1.25 16.41
CA ASP A 139 -7.20 -1.79 17.45
C ASP A 139 -7.77 -0.68 18.35
N LEU A 140 -6.93 0.29 18.75
CA LEU A 140 -7.33 1.43 19.58
C LEU A 140 -8.28 2.42 18.86
N THR A 141 -8.17 2.54 17.54
CA THR A 141 -8.95 3.51 16.75
C THR A 141 -10.17 2.91 16.07
N GLY A 142 -10.30 1.58 16.10
CA GLY A 142 -11.37 0.84 15.43
C GLY A 142 -11.25 0.82 13.90
N VAL A 143 -10.10 1.21 13.35
CA VAL A 143 -9.80 1.02 11.93
C VAL A 143 -9.59 -0.46 11.69
N LYS A 144 -10.36 -1.05 10.76
CA LYS A 144 -10.33 -2.50 10.52
C LYS A 144 -9.12 -2.87 9.68
N TYR A 145 -8.57 -4.06 9.91
CA TYR A 145 -7.62 -4.68 9.00
C TYR A 145 -7.94 -6.15 8.83
N ARG A 146 -7.78 -6.67 7.61
CA ARG A 146 -7.94 -8.10 7.31
C ARG A 146 -6.97 -8.53 6.22
N ALA A 147 -6.56 -9.79 6.29
CA ALA A 147 -5.84 -10.41 5.19
C ALA A 147 -6.73 -10.47 3.94
N TYR A 148 -6.14 -10.27 2.79
CA TYR A 148 -6.76 -10.54 1.51
C TYR A 148 -6.91 -12.05 1.33
N GLU A 149 -8.10 -12.47 0.87
CA GLU A 149 -8.40 -13.87 0.57
C GLU A 149 -8.36 -14.04 -0.96
N PRO A 150 -7.34 -14.72 -1.51
CA PRO A 150 -7.21 -14.89 -2.96
C PRO A 150 -8.36 -15.73 -3.53
N GLY A 151 -9.02 -15.22 -4.58
CA GLY A 151 -10.05 -15.96 -5.32
C GLY A 151 -9.52 -17.07 -6.24
N GLY A 152 -8.20 -17.31 -6.28
CA GLY A 152 -7.57 -18.37 -7.05
C GLY A 152 -7.50 -18.14 -8.56
N LYS A 153 -7.67 -16.88 -9.02
CA LYS A 153 -7.57 -16.51 -10.44
C LYS A 153 -6.19 -15.95 -10.77
N ASP A 154 -5.61 -16.45 -11.87
CA ASP A 154 -4.41 -15.88 -12.47
C ASP A 154 -4.79 -14.89 -13.59
N ILE A 155 -4.21 -13.70 -13.54
CA ILE A 155 -4.41 -12.65 -14.54
C ILE A 155 -3.09 -12.46 -15.29
N ASN A 156 -3.12 -12.65 -16.61
CA ASN A 156 -1.98 -12.39 -17.49
C ASN A 156 -2.22 -11.09 -18.26
N LEU A 157 -1.28 -10.14 -18.16
CA LEU A 157 -1.27 -8.90 -18.91
C LEU A 157 -0.09 -8.92 -19.88
N SER A 158 -0.36 -8.81 -21.18
CA SER A 158 0.68 -8.62 -22.20
C SER A 158 0.89 -7.11 -22.38
N LEU A 159 1.92 -6.56 -21.74
CA LEU A 159 2.28 -5.13 -21.77
C LEU A 159 3.27 -4.80 -22.89
#